data_AF-A0A1L9R416-F1
#
_entry.id   AF-A0A1L9R416-F1
#
_cell.length_a   1.000
_cell.length_b   1.000
_cell.length_c   1.000
_cell.angle_alpha   90.00
_cell.angle_beta   90.00
_cell.angle_gamma   90.00
#
_symmetry.space_group_name_H-M   'P 1'
#
loop_
_entity.id
_entity.type
_entity.pdbx_description
1 polymer ?
#
loop_
_entity_poly.entity_id
_entity_poly.type
_entity_poly.pdbx_seq_one_letter_code
_entity_poly.pdbx_strand_id
1 'polypeptide(L)'
;MTCYWADAEVVVAIYFLSRGFSEAAVAELLSRRGFWRSARAVHHKVLDILTKFPCLQKAPRFWDIDAVDQWLDCQSLDHQTINNLIYCSNDDTKVAEQVRMFLLYNV
;
A
#
# COMPACT_ATOMS: atom_id res chain seq x y z
N MET A 1 9.91 -17.32 12.33
CA MET A 1 10.67 -16.34 11.50
C MET A 1 9.80 -15.11 11.32
N THR A 2 10.07 -14.05 12.09
CA THR A 2 9.49 -12.73 11.81
C THR A 2 10.15 -12.22 10.55
N CYS A 3 9.45 -12.30 9.43
CA CYS A 3 9.93 -11.71 8.19
C CYS A 3 9.87 -10.19 8.38
N TYR A 4 10.99 -9.58 8.78
CA TYR A 4 11.08 -8.15 9.04
C TYR A 4 10.62 -7.38 7.81
N TRP A 5 9.69 -6.45 7.99
CA TRP A 5 9.26 -5.52 6.95
C TRP A 5 10.12 -4.29 7.05
N ALA A 6 10.75 -3.89 5.96
CA ALA A 6 11.41 -2.59 5.88
C ALA A 6 10.36 -1.47 5.86
N ASP A 7 10.71 -0.29 6.37
CA ASP A 7 9.82 0.89 6.38
C ASP A 7 9.33 1.23 4.96
N ALA A 8 10.21 1.05 3.96
CA ALA A 8 9.87 1.23 2.55
C ALA A 8 8.73 0.30 2.08
N GLU A 9 8.74 -0.97 2.49
CA GLU A 9 7.69 -1.93 2.14
C GLU A 9 6.34 -1.52 2.74
N VAL A 10 6.39 -1.03 3.98
CA VAL A 10 5.20 -0.60 4.71
C VAL A 10 4.60 0.65 4.08
N VAL A 11 5.43 1.64 3.76
CA VAL A 11 5.00 2.87 3.08
C VAL A 11 4.30 2.55 1.76
N VAL A 12 4.91 1.70 0.93
CA VAL A 12 4.33 1.27 -0.34
C VAL A 12 3.00 0.56 -0.11
N ALA A 13 2.94 -0.38 0.83
CA ALA A 13 1.70 -1.11 1.09
C ALA A 13 0.56 -0.20 1.51
N ILE A 14 0.79 0.68 2.49
CA ILE A 14 -0.25 1.58 3.03
C ILE A 14 -0.67 2.61 1.98
N TYR A 15 0.27 3.23 1.27
CA TYR A 15 -0.05 4.23 0.26
C TYR A 15 -0.90 3.63 -0.87
N PHE A 16 -0.46 2.54 -1.51
CA PHE A 16 -1.19 2.01 -2.66
C PHE A 16 -2.55 1.40 -2.25
N LEU A 17 -2.65 0.77 -1.07
CA LEU A 17 -3.95 0.30 -0.56
C LEU A 17 -4.90 1.45 -0.24
N SER A 18 -4.41 2.57 0.30
CA SER A 18 -5.25 3.76 0.55
C SER A 18 -5.73 4.42 -0.74
N ARG A 19 -4.99 4.25 -1.83
CA ARG A 19 -5.38 4.67 -3.19
C ARG A 19 -6.22 3.64 -3.96
N GLY A 20 -6.67 2.57 -3.29
CA GLY A 20 -7.63 1.61 -3.84
C GLY A 20 -7.01 0.44 -4.62
N PHE A 21 -5.71 0.23 -4.51
CA PHE A 21 -5.08 -0.97 -5.07
C PHE A 21 -5.47 -2.20 -4.23
N SER A 22 -5.53 -3.37 -4.86
CA SER A 22 -5.75 -4.63 -4.14
C SER A 22 -4.46 -5.12 -3.46
N GLU A 23 -4.56 -6.00 -2.47
CA GLU A 23 -3.38 -6.60 -1.84
C GLU A 23 -2.54 -7.42 -2.84
N ALA A 24 -3.17 -7.98 -3.87
CA ALA A 24 -2.49 -8.67 -4.96
C ALA A 24 -1.67 -7.70 -5.83
N ALA A 25 -2.26 -6.56 -6.20
CA ALA A 25 -1.56 -5.52 -6.95
C ALA A 25 -0.38 -4.96 -6.16
N VAL A 26 -0.57 -4.72 -4.85
CA VAL A 26 0.51 -4.26 -3.97
C VAL A 26 1.61 -5.30 -3.80
N ALA A 27 1.28 -6.58 -3.67
CA ALA A 27 2.26 -7.66 -3.64
C ALA A 27 3.11 -7.72 -4.93
N GLU A 28 2.49 -7.49 -6.09
CA GLU A 28 3.20 -7.41 -7.37
C GLU A 28 4.11 -6.17 -7.43
N LEU A 29 3.62 -5.00 -7.01
CA LEU A 29 4.42 -3.77 -6.94
C LEU A 29 5.64 -3.93 -6.05
N LEU A 30 5.45 -4.52 -4.86
CA LEU A 30 6.54 -4.84 -3.95
C LEU A 30 7.55 -5.77 -4.63
N SER A 31 7.08 -6.81 -5.32
CA SER A 31 7.94 -7.79 -5.99
C SER A 31 8.80 -7.15 -7.08
N ARG A 32 8.22 -6.23 -7.88
CA ARG A 32 8.95 -5.46 -8.90
C ARG A 32 10.03 -4.55 -8.32
N ARG A 33 9.84 -4.12 -7.07
CA ARG A 33 10.78 -3.27 -6.31
C ARG A 33 11.79 -4.07 -5.49
N GLY A 34 11.84 -5.39 -5.68
CA GLY A 34 12.76 -6.29 -5.00
C GLY A 34 12.27 -6.85 -3.67
N PHE A 35 11.01 -6.56 -3.28
CA PHE A 35 10.40 -7.01 -2.02
C PHE A 35 9.39 -8.12 -2.27
N TRP A 36 9.73 -9.35 -1.93
CA TRP A 36 8.82 -10.49 -2.13
C TRP A 36 7.84 -10.64 -0.97
N ARG A 37 6.58 -10.26 -1.21
CA ARG A 37 5.46 -10.46 -0.27
C ARG A 37 4.29 -11.09 -0.97
N SER A 38 3.60 -12.01 -0.30
CA SER A 38 2.31 -12.50 -0.78
C SER A 38 1.20 -11.51 -0.44
N ALA A 39 0.09 -11.53 -1.19
CA ALA A 39 -1.10 -10.72 -0.90
C ALA A 39 -1.60 -10.94 0.55
N ARG A 40 -1.53 -12.18 1.04
CA ARG A 40 -1.89 -12.51 2.43
C ARG A 40 -0.94 -11.85 3.45
N ALA A 41 0.35 -11.80 3.15
CA ALA A 41 1.32 -11.13 4.02
C ALA A 41 1.08 -9.62 4.06
N VAL A 42 0.75 -9.00 2.91
CA VAL A 42 0.34 -7.59 2.82
C VAL A 42 -0.89 -7.35 3.69
N HIS A 43 -1.94 -8.17 3.53
CA HIS A 43 -3.17 -8.05 4.30
C HIS A 43 -2.94 -8.12 5.82
N HIS A 44 -2.22 -9.14 6.30
CA HIS A 44 -1.91 -9.26 7.73
C HIS A 44 -1.11 -8.06 8.24
N LYS A 45 -0.10 -7.61 7.48
CA LYS A 45 0.74 -6.48 7.89
C LYS A 45 -0.08 -5.18 8.02
N VAL A 46 -1.01 -4.98 7.10
CA VAL A 46 -1.89 -3.80 7.10
C VAL A 46 -2.84 -3.84 8.30
N LEU A 47 -3.43 -5.00 8.62
CA LEU A 47 -4.24 -5.15 9.82
C LEU A 47 -3.45 -4.84 11.10
N ASP A 48 -2.20 -5.28 11.19
CA ASP A 48 -1.33 -4.97 12.34
C ASP A 48 -1.08 -3.47 12.48
N ILE A 49 -0.93 -2.75 11.36
CA ILE A 49 -0.74 -1.29 11.33
C ILE A 49 -2.01 -0.58 11.73
N LEU A 50 -3.16 -0.97 11.17
CA LEU A 50 -4.47 -0.38 11.49
C LEU A 50 -4.84 -0.60 12.96
N THR A 51 -4.43 -1.72 13.55
CA THR A 51 -4.61 -1.98 14.98
C THR A 51 -3.81 -0.99 15.84
N LYS A 52 -2.64 -0.56 15.36
CA LYS A 52 -1.77 0.42 16.05
C LYS A 52 -2.16 1.87 15.77
N PHE A 53 -2.66 2.13 14.57
CA PHE A 53 -3.02 3.46 14.07
C PHE A 53 -4.45 3.44 13.50
N PRO A 54 -5.47 3.35 14.37
CA PRO A 54 -6.86 3.30 13.92
C PRO A 54 -7.30 4.58 13.21
N CYS A 55 -6.61 5.71 13.43
CA CYS A 55 -6.86 6.97 12.75
C CYS A 55 -6.64 6.93 11.23
N LEU A 56 -5.98 5.90 10.69
CA LEU A 56 -5.79 5.72 9.25
C LEU A 56 -7.09 5.30 8.52
N GLN A 57 -8.16 5.01 9.26
CA GLN A 57 -9.46 4.64 8.70
C GLN A 57 -10.58 5.56 9.22
N LYS A 58 -11.40 6.07 8.30
CA LYS A 58 -12.66 6.77 8.64
C LYS A 58 -13.75 5.79 9.07
N ALA A 59 -13.74 4.60 8.47
CA ALA A 59 -14.66 3.50 8.75
C ALA A 59 -14.00 2.17 8.37
N PRO A 60 -14.53 1.01 8.80
CA PRO A 60 -13.99 -0.28 8.39
C PRO A 60 -13.89 -0.38 6.87
N ARG A 61 -12.69 -0.67 6.35
CA ARG A 61 -12.35 -0.73 4.92
C ARG A 61 -12.36 0.62 4.16
N PHE A 62 -12.60 1.74 4.85
CA PHE A 62 -12.53 3.08 4.27
C PHE A 62 -11.35 3.84 4.87
N TRP A 63 -10.34 4.05 4.02
CA TRP A 63 -9.13 4.79 4.38
C TRP A 63 -9.41 6.28 4.59
N ASP A 64 -8.73 6.85 5.57
CA ASP A 64 -8.61 8.30 5.69
C ASP A 64 -7.36 8.75 4.93
N ILE A 65 -7.54 9.24 3.70
CA ILE A 65 -6.42 9.63 2.83
C ILE A 65 -5.59 10.74 3.46
N ASP A 66 -6.22 11.72 4.11
CA ASP A 66 -5.52 12.85 4.72
C ASP A 66 -4.68 12.36 5.92
N ALA A 67 -5.24 11.46 6.74
CA ALA A 67 -4.50 10.86 7.84
C ALA A 67 -3.37 9.94 7.37
N VAL A 68 -3.55 9.24 6.24
CA VAL A 68 -2.50 8.41 5.63
C VAL A 68 -1.37 9.28 5.11
N ASP A 69 -1.66 10.36 4.38
CA ASP A 69 -0.62 11.26 3.86
C ASP A 69 0.16 11.91 5.02
N GLN A 70 -0.52 12.36 6.08
CA GLN A 70 0.15 12.86 7.29
C GLN A 70 0.98 11.79 7.99
N TRP A 71 0.50 10.54 8.04
CA TRP A 71 1.24 9.42 8.63
C TRP A 71 2.49 9.07 7.82
N LEU A 72 2.44 9.20 6.49
CA LEU A 72 3.59 9.04 5.61
C LEU A 72 4.65 10.10 5.86
N ASP A 73 4.25 11.37 6.02
CA ASP A 73 5.18 12.48 6.35
C ASP A 73 5.90 12.28 7.70
N CYS A 74 5.30 11.50 8.60
CA CYS A 74 5.82 11.18 9.92
C CYS A 74 6.74 9.92 9.93
N GLN A 75 6.98 9.28 8.78
CA GLN A 75 7.88 8.13 8.71
C GLN A 75 9.35 8.54 8.82
N SER A 76 10.18 7.58 9.22
CA SER A 76 11.64 7.69 9.36
C SER A 76 12.39 7.93 8.03
N LEU A 77 11.69 7.85 6.89
CA LEU A 77 12.25 8.02 5.55
C LEU A 77 12.20 9.49 5.14
N ASP A 78 13.23 9.96 4.43
CA ASP A 78 13.22 11.30 3.88
C ASP A 78 12.16 11.45 2.77
N HIS A 79 11.67 12.68 2.57
CA HIS A 79 10.61 12.99 1.60
C HIS A 79 10.96 12.56 0.16
N GLN A 80 12.24 12.60 -0.23
CA GLN A 80 12.66 12.21 -1.57
C GLN A 80 12.58 10.68 -1.73
N THR A 81 12.96 9.93 -0.71
CA THR A 81 12.78 8.47 -0.65
C THR A 81 11.31 8.09 -0.69
N ILE A 82 10.45 8.76 0.10
CA ILE A 82 9.00 8.50 0.06
C ILE A 82 8.45 8.80 -1.33
N ASN A 83 8.80 9.94 -1.93
CA ASN A 83 8.38 10.31 -3.28
C ASN A 83 8.80 9.29 -4.33
N ASN A 84 10.02 8.77 -4.27
CA ASN A 84 10.49 7.71 -5.18
C ASN A 84 9.74 6.39 -4.96
N LEU A 85 9.35 6.08 -3.72
CA LEU A 85 8.55 4.90 -3.40
C LEU A 85 7.09 5.06 -3.84
N ILE A 86 6.48 6.23 -3.72
CA ILE A 86 5.09 6.42 -4.17
C ILE A 86 4.98 6.76 -5.66
N TYR A 87 6.12 7.07 -6.30
CA TYR A 87 6.18 7.32 -7.74
C TYR A 87 5.69 6.09 -8.50
N CYS A 88 4.56 6.26 -9.18
CA CYS A 88 3.94 5.26 -10.01
C CYS A 88 4.59 5.37 -11.39
N SER A 89 5.42 4.40 -11.77
CA SER A 89 6.00 4.36 -13.11
C SER A 89 4.92 3.96 -14.13
N ASN A 90 5.11 4.28 -15.41
CA ASN A 90 4.17 3.85 -16.47
C ASN A 90 3.97 2.32 -16.54
N ASP A 91 4.89 1.52 -15.96
CA ASP A 91 4.73 0.07 -15.85
C ASP A 91 3.80 -0.36 -14.70
N ASP A 92 3.62 0.49 -13.68
CA ASP A 92 2.69 0.27 -12.57
C ASP A 92 1.24 0.56 -13.00
N THR A 93 1.04 1.38 -14.02
CA THR A 93 -0.27 1.64 -14.64
C THR A 93 -0.91 0.35 -15.17
N LYS A 94 -0.11 -0.62 -15.66
CA LYS A 94 -0.60 -1.94 -16.10
C LYS A 94 -1.13 -2.79 -14.93
N VAL A 95 -0.57 -2.62 -13.73
CA VAL A 95 -1.04 -3.29 -12.50
C VAL A 95 -2.34 -2.64 -12.03
N ALA A 96 -2.45 -1.31 -12.12
CA ALA A 96 -3.67 -0.56 -11.81
C ALA A 96 -4.83 -0.88 -12.78
N GLU A 97 -4.55 -1.02 -14.08
CA GLU A 97 -5.57 -1.34 -15.10
C GLU A 97 -6.17 -2.75 -14.94
N GLN A 98 -5.39 -3.74 -14.47
CA GLN A 98 -5.94 -5.07 -14.19
C GLN A 98 -6.99 -5.05 -13.07
N VAL A 99 -6.94 -4.10 -12.14
CA VAL A 99 -7.91 -3.97 -11.04
C VAL A 99 -9.17 -3.24 -11.49
N ARG A 100 -9.07 -2.27 -12.41
CA ARG A 100 -10.22 -1.48 -12.88
C ARG A 100 -11.22 -2.30 -13.71
N MET A 101 -10.77 -3.37 -14.37
CA MET A 101 -11.63 -4.32 -15.09
C MET A 101 -12.54 -5.14 -14.15
N PHE A 102 -12.16 -5.38 -12.89
CA PHE A 102 -12.97 -6.21 -11.98
C PHE A 102 -14.17 -5.46 -11.39
N LEU A 103 -14.10 -4.13 -11.31
CA LEU A 103 -15.16 -3.27 -10.75
C LEU A 103 -16.21 -2.84 -11.78
N LEU A 104 -15.92 -2.92 -13.08
CA LEU A 104 -16.86 -2.51 -14.14
C LEU A 104 -17.74 -3.65 -14.69
N TYR A 105 -17.47 -4.91 -14.34
CA TYR A 105 -18.24 -6.07 -14.80
C TYR A 105 -19.25 -6.62 -13.76
N ASN A 106 -19.49 -5.90 -12.66
CA ASN A 106 -20.48 -6.28 -11.63
C ASN A 106 -21.58 -5.21 -11.49
N VAL A 107 -22.08 -4.68 -12.61
CA VAL A 107 -23.32 -3.88 -12.67
C VAL A 107 -24.35 -4.63 -13.49
#